data_AF-A0A2E2B0D1-F1
#
_entry.id   AF-A0A2E2B0D1-F1
#
_cell.length_a   1.000
_cell.length_b   1.000
_cell.length_c   1.000
_cell.angle_alpha   90.00
_cell.angle_beta   90.00
_cell.angle_gamma   90.00
#
_symmetry.space_group_name_H-M   'P 1'
#
loop_
_entity.id
_entity.type
_entity.pdbx_description
1 polymer ?
#
loop_
_entity_poly.entity_id
_entity_poly.type
_entity_poly.pdbx_seq_one_letter_code
_entity_poly.pdbx_strand_id
1 'polypeptide(L)'
;MPRPNRQRDVTFRVQDEHLEMHVTFRHQPDHNYVHRCTRDVFREVAYAIEDHAAGGTTLDHIVHIIDAPYTQVNVALAFMKERGCVEIRHRRTFPASDIVYEDAMIEFMHLADH
;
A
#
# COMPACT_ATOMS: atom_id res chain seq x y z
N MET A 1 -22.03 13.12 -17.82
CA MET A 1 -22.53 13.15 -16.43
C MET A 1 -21.36 12.92 -15.49
N PRO A 2 -21.14 13.76 -14.48
CA PRO A 2 -20.16 13.44 -13.44
C PRO A 2 -20.65 12.18 -12.71
N ARG A 3 -19.78 11.18 -12.55
CA ARG A 3 -20.11 10.01 -11.73
C ARG A 3 -20.43 10.55 -10.32
N PRO A 4 -21.55 10.16 -9.69
CA PRO A 4 -21.82 10.56 -8.31
C PRO A 4 -20.57 10.18 -7.50
N ASN A 5 -20.06 11.15 -6.73
CA ASN A 5 -18.86 11.00 -5.94
C ASN A 5 -19.01 9.76 -5.07
N ARG A 6 -18.43 8.63 -5.50
CA ARG A 6 -18.43 7.37 -4.74
C ARG A 6 -17.44 7.57 -3.61
N GLN A 7 -17.86 8.31 -2.58
CA GLN A 7 -17.09 8.46 -1.36
C GLN A 7 -16.89 7.06 -0.79
N ARG A 8 -15.63 6.62 -0.82
CA ARG A 8 -15.17 5.35 -0.26
C ARG A 8 -14.33 5.65 0.95
N ASP A 9 -14.52 4.86 2.00
CA ASP A 9 -13.65 4.86 3.17
C ASP A 9 -12.73 3.64 3.04
N VAL A 10 -11.42 3.85 3.26
CA VAL A 10 -10.40 2.80 3.20
C VAL A 10 -9.78 2.65 4.58
N THR A 11 -9.73 1.44 5.10
CA THR A 11 -9.05 1.10 6.36
C THR A 11 -8.13 -0.09 6.17
N PHE A 12 -7.12 -0.20 7.03
CA PHE A 12 -6.13 -1.26 7.00
C PHE A 12 -6.15 -2.08 8.29
N ARG A 13 -5.87 -3.37 8.16
CA ARG A 13 -5.72 -4.32 9.28
C ARG A 13 -4.63 -5.32 8.95
N VAL A 14 -3.95 -5.84 9.96
CA VAL A 14 -3.09 -7.01 9.77
C VAL A 14 -3.80 -8.22 10.37
N GLN A 15 -3.96 -9.28 9.58
CA GLN A 15 -4.54 -10.54 10.00
C GLN A 15 -3.76 -11.70 9.38
N ASP A 16 -3.36 -12.68 10.20
CA ASP A 16 -2.67 -13.90 9.74
C ASP A 16 -1.46 -13.62 8.83
N GLU A 17 -0.59 -12.66 9.19
CA GLU A 17 0.57 -12.20 8.39
C GLU A 17 0.19 -11.55 7.03
N HIS A 18 -1.05 -11.09 6.89
CA HIS A 18 -1.50 -10.34 5.71
C HIS A 18 -1.96 -8.94 6.09
N LEU A 19 -1.52 -7.96 5.31
CA LEU A 19 -2.09 -6.63 5.30
C LEU A 19 -3.39 -6.65 4.48
N GLU A 20 -4.52 -6.37 5.12
CA GLU A 20 -5.82 -6.23 4.49
C GLU A 20 -6.15 -4.75 4.26
N MET A 21 -6.60 -4.42 3.05
CA MET A 21 -7.20 -3.14 2.72
C MET A 21 -8.71 -3.33 2.56
N HIS A 22 -9.47 -2.80 3.51
CA HIS A 22 -10.93 -2.81 3.52
C HIS A 22 -11.45 -1.56 2.82
N VAL A 23 -12.20 -1.73 1.73
CA VAL A 23 -12.82 -0.62 1.00
C VAL A 23 -14.32 -0.68 1.22
N THR A 24 -14.88 0.39 1.79
CA THR A 24 -16.29 0.47 2.12
C THR A 24 -16.99 1.65 1.43
N PHE A 25 -18.25 1.46 1.06
CA PHE A 25 -19.09 2.47 0.41
C PHE A 25 -20.34 2.72 1.26
N ARG A 26 -20.41 3.88 1.93
CA ARG A 26 -21.51 4.22 2.87
C ARG A 26 -22.90 4.04 2.30
N HIS A 27 -23.08 4.31 1.01
CA HIS A 27 -24.38 4.24 0.33
C HIS A 27 -24.55 3.01 -0.57
N GLN A 28 -23.57 2.11 -0.63
CA GLN A 28 -23.56 0.90 -1.46
C GLN A 28 -22.85 -0.26 -0.72
N PRO A 29 -23.37 -0.76 0.42
CA PRO A 29 -22.66 -1.75 1.25
C PRO A 29 -22.34 -3.06 0.53
N ASP A 30 -23.19 -3.49 -0.41
CA ASP A 30 -22.97 -4.70 -1.23
C ASP A 30 -21.76 -4.59 -2.18
N HIS A 31 -21.19 -3.39 -2.31
CA HIS A 31 -19.97 -3.14 -3.08
C HIS A 31 -18.71 -3.10 -2.21
N ASN A 32 -18.81 -3.34 -0.91
CA ASN A 32 -17.63 -3.42 -0.03
C ASN A 32 -16.75 -4.60 -0.45
N TYR A 33 -15.44 -4.42 -0.37
CA TYR A 33 -14.49 -5.48 -0.69
C TYR A 33 -13.21 -5.38 0.13
N VAL A 34 -12.48 -6.48 0.17
CA VAL A 34 -11.18 -6.59 0.82
C VAL A 34 -10.15 -7.01 -0.22
N HIS A 35 -9.01 -6.32 -0.23
CA HIS A 35 -7.80 -6.80 -0.87
C HIS A 35 -6.78 -7.17 0.18
N ARG A 36 -5.91 -8.13 -0.13
CA ARG A 36 -4.88 -8.62 0.79
C ARG A 36 -3.51 -8.51 0.15
N CYS A 37 -2.50 -8.27 0.98
CA CYS A 37 -1.08 -8.33 0.64
C CYS A 37 -0.40 -9.21 1.69
N THR A 38 0.36 -10.20 1.25
CA THR A 38 1.19 -11.01 2.16
C THR A 38 2.28 -10.14 2.78
N ARG A 39 2.73 -10.45 4.00
CA ARG A 39 3.88 -9.77 4.61
C ARG A 39 5.13 -9.82 3.74
N ASP A 40 5.39 -10.94 3.05
CA ASP A 40 6.53 -11.06 2.14
C ASP A 40 6.44 -10.06 1.00
N VAL A 41 5.32 -9.98 0.28
CA VAL A 41 5.16 -9.00 -0.80
C VAL A 41 5.24 -7.58 -0.25
N PHE A 42 4.64 -7.31 0.92
CA PHE A 42 4.74 -6.00 1.56
C PHE A 42 6.20 -5.59 1.82
N ARG A 43 7.01 -6.52 2.33
CA ARG A 43 8.45 -6.35 2.56
C ARG A 43 9.20 -6.01 1.28
N GLU A 44 9.00 -6.81 0.24
CA GLU A 44 9.69 -6.64 -1.05
C GLU A 44 9.30 -5.32 -1.73
N VAL A 45 8.05 -4.87 -1.58
CA VAL A 45 7.63 -3.54 -2.06
C VAL A 45 8.41 -2.43 -1.35
N ALA A 46 8.58 -2.52 -0.03
CA ALA A 46 9.30 -1.50 0.74
C ALA A 46 10.78 -1.44 0.31
N TYR A 47 11.45 -2.60 0.22
CA TYR A 47 12.82 -2.68 -0.29
C TYR A 47 12.95 -2.15 -1.72
N ALA A 48 12.02 -2.50 -2.62
CA ALA A 48 12.08 -2.02 -4.00
C ALA A 48 11.98 -0.49 -4.09
N ILE A 49 11.25 0.16 -3.18
CA ILE A 49 11.16 1.64 -3.11
C ILE A 49 12.46 2.23 -2.59
N GLU A 50 13.07 1.60 -1.57
CA GLU A 50 14.35 2.01 -1.00
C GLU A 50 15.49 1.94 -2.04
N ASP A 51 15.65 0.78 -2.69
CA ASP A 51 16.68 0.53 -3.71
C ASP A 51 16.59 1.51 -4.90
N HIS A 52 15.41 2.06 -5.15
CA HIS A 52 15.15 2.97 -6.27
C HIS A 52 14.85 4.41 -5.82
N ALA A 53 15.24 4.79 -4.60
CA ALA A 53 14.96 6.09 -3.99
C ALA A 53 15.32 7.28 -4.90
N ALA A 54 16.47 7.21 -5.59
CA ALA A 54 16.98 8.30 -6.42
C ALA A 54 16.06 8.66 -7.61
N GLY A 55 15.37 7.66 -8.19
CA GLY A 55 14.50 7.85 -9.35
C GLY A 55 13.00 7.77 -9.03
N GLY A 56 12.66 7.27 -7.84
CA GLY A 56 11.31 6.90 -7.47
C GLY A 56 10.77 5.73 -8.31
N THR A 57 9.68 5.14 -7.85
CA THR A 57 9.08 3.95 -8.45
C THR A 57 7.65 4.23 -8.93
N THR A 58 7.17 3.43 -9.88
CA THR A 58 5.74 3.35 -10.23
C THR A 58 5.20 2.00 -9.78
N LEU A 59 3.86 1.88 -9.70
CA LEU A 59 3.20 0.60 -9.43
C LEU A 59 3.67 -0.49 -10.42
N ASP A 60 3.60 -0.21 -11.72
CA ASP A 60 4.01 -1.15 -12.77
C ASP A 60 5.49 -1.53 -12.64
N HIS A 61 6.35 -0.57 -12.32
CA HIS A 61 7.78 -0.82 -12.12
C HIS A 61 8.04 -1.79 -10.97
N ILE A 62 7.39 -1.57 -9.81
CA ILE A 62 7.55 -2.46 -8.65
C ILE A 62 7.02 -3.84 -8.98
N VAL A 63 5.80 -3.95 -9.55
CA VAL A 63 5.20 -5.22 -9.97
C VAL A 63 6.16 -6.03 -10.85
N HIS A 64 6.83 -5.38 -11.79
CA HIS A 64 7.80 -6.04 -12.66
C HIS A 64 9.10 -6.43 -11.97
N ILE A 65 9.62 -5.61 -11.04
CA ILE A 65 10.86 -5.93 -10.31
C ILE A 65 10.67 -7.13 -9.38
N ILE A 66 9.59 -7.13 -8.59
CA ILE A 66 9.40 -8.14 -7.53
C ILE A 66 8.55 -9.34 -7.99
N ASP A 67 8.11 -9.36 -9.25
CA ASP A 67 7.26 -10.39 -9.85
C ASP A 67 6.04 -10.75 -8.97
N ALA A 68 5.31 -9.73 -8.51
CA ALA A 68 4.18 -9.89 -7.60
C ALA A 68 2.84 -9.40 -8.19
N PRO A 69 1.69 -9.92 -7.71
CA PRO A 69 0.40 -9.48 -8.22
C PRO A 69 0.14 -7.98 -7.99
N TYR A 70 -0.35 -7.30 -9.03
CA TYR A 70 -0.72 -5.87 -9.01
C TYR A 70 -1.53 -5.45 -7.78
N THR A 71 -2.52 -6.27 -7.40
CA THR A 71 -3.39 -5.96 -6.26
C THR A 71 -2.62 -5.94 -4.94
N GLN A 72 -1.65 -6.82 -4.73
CA GLN A 72 -0.85 -6.86 -3.50
C GLN A 72 0.07 -5.64 -3.43
N VAL A 73 0.77 -5.32 -4.52
CA VAL A 73 1.62 -4.12 -4.59
C VAL A 73 0.82 -2.85 -4.37
N ASN A 74 -0.38 -2.78 -4.94
CA ASN A 74 -1.28 -1.64 -4.73
C ASN A 74 -1.75 -1.53 -3.28
N VAL A 75 -2.03 -2.63 -2.58
CA VAL A 75 -2.36 -2.63 -1.14
C VAL A 75 -1.18 -2.12 -0.32
N ALA A 76 0.03 -2.62 -0.58
CA ALA A 76 1.24 -2.18 0.12
C ALA A 76 1.49 -0.68 -0.06
N LEU A 77 1.46 -0.19 -1.31
CA LEU A 77 1.64 1.24 -1.61
C LEU A 77 0.55 2.12 -0.98
N ALA A 78 -0.70 1.65 -0.98
CA ALA A 78 -1.80 2.40 -0.38
C ALA A 78 -1.61 2.57 1.13
N PHE A 79 -1.15 1.52 1.83
CA PHE A 79 -0.86 1.56 3.25
C PHE A 79 0.36 2.43 3.57
N MET A 80 1.50 2.22 2.89
CA MET A 80 2.69 3.05 3.08
C MET A 80 2.41 4.54 2.86
N LYS A 81 1.53 4.87 1.91
CA LYS A 81 1.09 6.25 1.68
C LYS A 81 0.20 6.79 2.80
N GLU A 82 -0.73 5.97 3.32
CA GLU A 82 -1.59 6.35 4.45
C GLU A 82 -0.78 6.58 5.73
N ARG A 83 0.27 5.78 5.94
CA ARG A 83 1.19 5.88 7.08
C ARG A 83 2.30 6.91 6.93
N GLY A 84 2.48 7.48 5.74
CA GLY A 84 3.50 8.49 5.49
C GLY A 84 4.92 7.94 5.30
N CYS A 85 5.09 6.63 5.07
CA CYS A 85 6.37 6.03 4.73
C CYS A 85 6.87 6.46 3.34
N VAL A 86 5.94 6.90 2.47
CA VAL A 86 6.24 7.31 1.10
C VAL A 86 5.51 8.60 0.69
N GLU A 87 6.12 9.31 -0.25
CA GLU A 87 5.56 10.51 -0.86
C GLU A 87 5.35 10.33 -2.36
N ILE A 88 4.36 11.02 -2.92
CA ILE A 88 4.12 11.03 -4.37
C ILE A 88 4.65 12.33 -4.98
N ARG A 89 5.65 12.22 -5.85
CA ARG A 89 6.20 13.34 -6.64
C ARG A 89 6.11 13.00 -8.12
N HIS A 90 5.51 13.88 -8.93
CA HIS A 90 5.36 13.67 -10.38
C HIS A 90 4.84 12.27 -10.79
N ARG A 91 3.83 11.75 -10.05
CA ARG A 91 3.21 10.41 -10.24
C ARG A 91 4.13 9.21 -9.94
N ARG A 92 5.26 9.43 -9.29
CA ARG A 92 6.15 8.39 -8.77
C ARG A 92 6.13 8.37 -7.26
N THR A 93 6.34 7.20 -6.68
CA THR A 93 6.49 6.96 -5.26
C THR A 93 7.96 7.14 -4.89
N PHE A 94 8.22 7.97 -3.89
CA PHE A 94 9.54 8.18 -3.30
C PHE A 94 9.47 7.83 -1.82
N PRO A 95 10.56 7.32 -1.23
CA PRO A 95 10.62 7.14 0.21
C PRO A 95 10.52 8.50 0.93
N ALA A 96 9.86 8.53 2.09
CA ALA A 96 9.75 9.72 2.93
C ALA A 96 10.95 9.89 3.89
N SER A 97 11.76 8.83 4.04
CA SER A 97 12.96 8.76 4.88
C SER A 97 14.04 7.92 4.17
N ASP A 98 15.25 7.84 4.76
CA ASP A 98 16.33 6.98 4.25
C ASP A 98 16.19 5.51 4.68
N ILE A 99 15.14 5.17 5.44
CA ILE A 99 14.90 3.84 6.06
C ILE A 99 13.44 3.41 5.85
N VAL A 100 12.95 3.54 4.61
CA VAL A 100 11.53 3.30 4.28
C VAL A 100 11.14 1.85 4.56
N TYR A 101 12.09 0.92 4.42
CA TYR A 101 11.88 -0.48 4.77
C TYR A 101 11.51 -0.62 6.26
N GLU A 102 12.35 -0.10 7.15
CA GLU A 102 12.14 -0.15 8.58
C GLU A 102 10.86 0.57 8.99
N ASP A 103 10.64 1.78 8.47
CA ASP A 103 9.43 2.56 8.76
C ASP A 103 8.16 1.80 8.36
N ALA A 104 8.13 1.19 7.17
CA ALA A 104 7.00 0.40 6.71
C ALA A 104 6.75 -0.84 7.58
N MET A 105 7.82 -1.51 8.00
CA MET A 105 7.70 -2.69 8.86
C MET A 105 7.27 -2.34 10.27
N ILE A 106 7.72 -1.21 10.84
CA ILE A 106 7.24 -0.71 12.13
C ILE A 106 5.73 -0.47 12.07
N GLU A 107 5.24 0.19 11.04
CA GLU A 107 3.81 0.48 10.86
C GLU A 107 2.98 -0.79 10.64
N PHE A 108 3.52 -1.78 9.91
CA PHE A 108 2.89 -3.09 9.77
C PHE A 108 2.76 -3.79 11.13
N MET A 109 3.85 -3.84 11.91
CA MET A 109 3.85 -4.49 13.22
C MET A 109 2.96 -3.76 14.23
N HIS A 110 2.91 -2.43 14.17
CA HIS A 110 1.99 -1.63 14.98
C HIS A 110 0.52 -2.03 14.74
N LEU A 111 0.13 -2.34 13.50
CA LEU A 111 -1.20 -2.87 13.19
C LEU A 111 -1.41 -4.34 13.56
N ALA A 112 -0.34 -5.13 13.68
CA ALA A 112 -0.43 -6.54 14.07
C ALA A 112 -0.65 -6.70 15.58
N ASP A 113 -0.19 -5.74 16.39
CA ASP A 113 -0.27 -5.76 17.85
C ASP A 113 -1.61 -5.24 18.42
N HIS A 114 -2.57 -4.86 17.56
CA HIS A 114 -3.86 -4.23 17.93
C HIS A 114 -5.06 -4.85 17.21
#